data_AF-A0AA51QAF3-F1
#
_entry.id   AF-A0AA51QAF3-F1
#
_cell.length_a   1.000
_cell.length_b   1.000
_cell.length_c   1.000
_cell.angle_alpha   90.00
_cell.angle_beta   90.00
_cell.angle_gamma   90.00
#
_symmetry.space_group_name_H-M   'P 1'
#
loop_
_entity.id
_entity.type
_entity.pdbx_description
1 polymer ?
#
loop_
_entity_poly.entity_id
_entity_poly.type
_entity_poly.pdbx_seq_one_letter_code
_entity_poly.pdbx_strand_id
1 'polypeptide(L)'
;MYIQEEYKEGNLTFIELRNKANSSWLKVVPERGGIITNLGLQGKELLFLNEATLHDKQKNIRGGIPILFPISGQLENGEYEWNGTTYKMKNHGFARDLPWQVKDIKTGSDEASITMKLESNSETLTSYPFQFTLIFKYILHNNKLTIEQEYQNHSKEEMPIYAGFHPYFKTTTKQLKIDTDATEYLDYNDMEFKKFSKVIDIDQKESYALKTKTGAFQFFLDDIGSSINLTYNPDFPYVVLWSEEGKDFVCVEPWMAKTDELNRKEELTRISPNESLQTSIAISI
;
A
#
# COMPACT_ATOMS: atom_id res chain seq x y z
N MET A 1 19.46 -19.07 -0.61
CA MET A 1 20.35 -17.99 -0.12
C MET A 1 19.95 -16.72 -0.82
N TYR A 2 19.76 -15.67 -0.03
CA TYR A 2 19.38 -14.34 -0.48
C TYR A 2 20.56 -13.40 -0.35
N ILE A 3 20.55 -12.36 -1.17
CA ILE A 3 21.56 -11.31 -1.21
C ILE A 3 20.87 -9.96 -1.30
N GLN A 4 21.64 -8.92 -0.99
CA GLN A 4 21.26 -7.55 -1.21
C GLN A 4 22.22 -6.89 -2.20
N GLU A 5 21.71 -5.96 -2.99
CA GLU A 5 22.51 -5.06 -3.80
C GLU A 5 22.00 -3.63 -3.60
N GLU A 6 22.91 -2.67 -3.52
CA GLU A 6 22.60 -1.25 -3.39
C GLU A 6 23.29 -0.51 -4.52
N TYR A 7 22.54 0.36 -5.19
CA TYR A 7 23.07 1.25 -6.23
C TYR A 7 22.31 2.57 -6.24
N LYS A 8 22.86 3.56 -6.95
CA LYS A 8 22.26 4.88 -7.08
C LYS A 8 21.92 5.17 -8.53
N GLU A 9 20.75 5.75 -8.74
CA GLU A 9 20.37 6.34 -10.02
C GLU A 9 19.89 7.78 -9.78
N GLY A 10 20.68 8.74 -10.26
CA GLY A 10 20.49 10.15 -9.94
C GLY A 10 20.58 10.38 -8.42
N ASN A 11 19.49 10.89 -7.82
CA ASN A 11 19.40 11.21 -6.40
C ASN A 11 18.70 10.12 -5.56
N LEU A 12 18.42 8.96 -6.15
CA LEU A 12 17.70 7.87 -5.49
C LEU A 12 18.64 6.71 -5.19
N THR A 13 18.47 6.12 -4.01
CA THR A 13 19.14 4.87 -3.64
C THR A 13 18.16 3.72 -3.88
N PHE A 14 18.60 2.74 -4.67
CA PHE A 14 17.86 1.52 -4.92
C PHE A 14 18.48 0.41 -4.09
N ILE A 15 17.64 -0.25 -3.29
CA ILE A 15 18.03 -1.42 -2.52
C ILE A 15 17.26 -2.61 -3.07
N GLU A 16 17.97 -3.57 -3.64
CA GLU A 16 17.42 -4.80 -4.18
C GLU A 16 17.67 -5.95 -3.20
N LEU A 17 16.59 -6.64 -2.80
CA LEU A 17 16.67 -7.93 -2.11
C LEU A 17 16.29 -9.02 -3.10
N ARG A 18 17.11 -10.06 -3.23
CA ARG A 18 16.83 -11.15 -4.18
C ARG A 18 17.33 -12.49 -3.71
N ASN A 19 16.65 -13.55 -4.13
CA ASN A 19 17.21 -14.90 -4.08
C ASN A 19 18.34 -15.01 -5.11
N LYS A 20 19.44 -15.71 -4.81
CA LYS A 20 20.58 -15.91 -5.74
C LYS A 20 20.19 -16.55 -7.08
N ALA A 21 19.14 -17.36 -7.12
CA ALA A 21 18.61 -17.93 -8.36
C ALA A 21 17.83 -16.90 -9.22
N ASN A 22 17.65 -15.67 -8.71
CA ASN A 22 16.87 -14.60 -9.29
C ASN A 22 15.41 -14.98 -9.61
N SER A 23 14.88 -15.98 -8.89
CA SER A 23 13.48 -16.38 -8.99
C SER A 23 12.54 -15.44 -8.25
N SER A 24 13.05 -14.73 -7.24
CA SER A 24 12.27 -13.77 -6.46
C SER A 24 13.14 -12.58 -6.10
N TRP A 25 12.61 -11.37 -6.28
CA TRP A 25 13.28 -10.11 -5.96
C TRP A 25 12.28 -9.04 -5.56
N LEU A 26 12.74 -8.03 -4.84
CA LEU A 26 12.06 -6.75 -4.70
C LEU A 26 13.09 -5.61 -4.77
N LYS A 27 12.66 -4.45 -5.26
CA LYS A 27 13.46 -3.21 -5.24
C LYS A 27 12.76 -2.15 -4.40
N VAL A 28 13.51 -1.48 -3.55
CA VAL A 28 13.01 -0.45 -2.63
C VAL A 28 13.73 0.87 -2.89
N VAL A 29 12.97 1.96 -2.85
CA VAL A 29 13.52 3.33 -2.87
C VAL A 29 13.09 4.07 -1.60
N PRO A 30 13.93 4.10 -0.55
CA PRO A 30 13.63 4.73 0.73
C PRO A 30 13.25 6.21 0.60
N GLU A 31 13.93 6.95 -0.28
CA GLU A 31 13.76 8.40 -0.45
C GLU A 31 12.41 8.78 -1.10
N ARG A 32 11.65 7.81 -1.61
CA ARG A 32 10.36 8.01 -2.29
C ARG A 32 9.24 7.30 -1.54
N GLY A 33 9.14 7.52 -0.24
CA GLY A 33 8.06 6.94 0.58
C GLY A 33 8.31 5.51 1.05
N GLY A 34 9.58 5.06 1.06
CA GLY A 34 9.87 3.65 1.36
C GLY A 34 9.32 2.70 0.31
N ILE A 35 9.00 3.17 -0.90
CA ILE A 35 8.23 2.42 -1.88
C ILE A 35 8.95 1.16 -2.37
N ILE A 36 8.21 0.05 -2.49
CA ILE A 36 8.62 -1.09 -3.32
C ILE A 36 8.30 -0.75 -4.77
N THR A 37 9.31 -0.57 -5.61
CA THR A 37 9.13 -0.18 -7.02
C THR A 37 8.91 -1.39 -7.92
N ASN A 38 9.51 -2.52 -7.58
CA ASN A 38 9.47 -3.77 -8.34
C ASN A 38 9.31 -4.96 -7.42
N LEU A 39 8.60 -5.97 -7.89
CA LEU A 39 8.42 -7.24 -7.20
C LEU A 39 8.38 -8.35 -8.25
N GLY A 40 9.38 -9.21 -8.21
CA GLY A 40 9.37 -10.44 -8.99
C GLY A 40 9.18 -11.65 -8.10
N LEU A 41 8.30 -12.56 -8.49
CA LEU A 41 8.09 -13.84 -7.81
C LEU A 41 8.01 -14.95 -8.87
N GLN A 42 8.64 -16.10 -8.61
CA GLN A 42 8.77 -17.20 -9.58
C GLN A 42 9.29 -16.77 -10.97
N GLY A 43 10.18 -15.78 -11.03
CA GLY A 43 10.74 -15.26 -12.29
C GLY A 43 9.84 -14.26 -13.02
N LYS A 44 8.70 -13.87 -12.43
CA LYS A 44 7.69 -12.99 -13.06
C LYS A 44 7.65 -11.64 -12.38
N GLU A 45 7.92 -10.56 -13.12
CA GLU A 45 7.72 -9.19 -12.64
C GLU A 45 6.22 -8.89 -12.53
N LEU A 46 5.78 -8.53 -11.33
CA LEU A 46 4.38 -8.34 -11.01
C LEU A 46 3.91 -6.89 -11.10
N LEU A 47 4.80 -5.93 -10.91
CA LEU A 47 4.42 -4.53 -10.73
C LEU A 47 4.63 -3.71 -12.00
N PHE A 48 3.74 -2.76 -12.21
CA PHE A 48 3.92 -1.68 -13.15
C PHE A 48 4.70 -0.54 -12.49
N LEU A 49 5.54 0.14 -13.26
CA LEU A 49 6.23 1.35 -12.83
C LEU A 49 6.44 2.33 -13.98
N ASN A 50 5.99 3.56 -13.79
CA ASN A 50 6.38 4.70 -14.61
C ASN A 50 7.59 5.40 -13.99
N GLU A 51 8.78 5.03 -14.45
CA GLU A 51 10.06 5.54 -13.95
C GLU A 51 10.15 7.08 -13.97
N ALA A 52 9.54 7.74 -14.96
CA ALA A 52 9.57 9.20 -15.04
C ALA A 52 8.94 9.85 -13.80
N THR A 53 7.88 9.25 -13.25
CA THR A 53 7.23 9.75 -12.03
C THR A 53 8.03 9.42 -10.76
N LEU A 54 8.85 8.36 -10.78
CA LEU A 54 9.75 8.00 -9.68
C LEU A 54 10.93 8.97 -9.55
N HIS A 55 11.37 9.60 -10.63
CA HIS A 55 12.46 10.59 -10.58
C HIS A 55 11.97 12.04 -10.41
N ASP A 56 10.70 12.33 -10.66
CA ASP A 56 10.10 13.65 -10.44
C ASP A 56 9.42 13.73 -9.06
N LYS A 57 10.01 14.50 -8.12
CA LYS A 57 9.47 14.71 -6.77
C LYS A 57 8.19 15.56 -6.75
N GLN A 58 7.85 16.24 -7.83
CA GLN A 58 6.62 17.02 -7.94
C GLN A 58 5.44 16.18 -8.46
N LYS A 59 5.68 14.92 -8.82
CA LYS A 59 4.66 14.00 -9.34
C LYS A 59 4.37 12.90 -8.32
N ASN A 60 3.09 12.54 -8.24
CA ASN A 60 2.67 11.30 -7.63
C ASN A 60 3.28 10.14 -8.42
N ILE A 61 3.86 9.17 -7.71
CA ILE A 61 4.40 7.96 -8.33
C ILE A 61 3.24 7.19 -8.95
N ARG A 62 3.43 6.72 -10.19
CA ARG A 62 2.52 5.82 -10.89
C ARG A 62 3.21 4.47 -11.00
N GLY A 63 2.91 3.56 -10.08
CA GLY A 63 3.54 2.24 -10.02
C GLY A 63 4.01 1.82 -8.63
N GLY A 64 4.57 0.62 -8.56
CA GLY A 64 5.09 0.02 -7.33
C GLY A 64 4.00 -0.25 -6.30
N ILE A 65 4.36 -0.16 -5.01
CA ILE A 65 3.46 -0.30 -3.86
C ILE A 65 3.58 0.94 -2.95
N PRO A 66 2.93 2.06 -3.29
CA PRO A 66 2.87 3.24 -2.42
C PRO A 66 2.19 2.93 -1.08
N ILE A 67 2.72 3.54 -0.02
CA ILE A 67 2.18 3.47 1.35
C ILE A 67 1.19 4.61 1.57
N LEU A 68 0.00 4.30 2.07
CA LEU A 68 -1.06 5.27 2.35
C LEU A 68 -1.15 5.47 3.86
N PHE A 69 -0.78 6.65 4.35
CA PHE A 69 -0.86 6.98 5.76
C PHE A 69 -0.86 8.51 5.96
N PRO A 70 -1.69 9.03 6.88
CA PRO A 70 -2.57 8.30 7.83
C PRO A 70 -3.94 7.90 7.26
N ILE A 71 -4.21 8.26 6.01
CA ILE A 71 -5.49 8.03 5.33
C ILE A 71 -5.30 7.26 4.03
N SER A 72 -6.34 6.53 3.62
CA SER A 72 -6.47 5.92 2.30
C SER A 72 -7.59 6.59 1.52
N GLY A 73 -7.30 7.03 0.30
CA GLY A 73 -8.23 7.85 -0.49
C GLY A 73 -8.21 9.32 -0.07
N GLN A 74 -9.27 10.02 -0.47
CA GLN A 74 -9.41 11.46 -0.32
C GLN A 74 -10.32 11.84 0.84
N LEU A 75 -10.16 13.07 1.31
CA LEU A 75 -11.08 13.71 2.23
C LEU A 75 -11.99 14.66 1.45
N GLU A 76 -13.22 14.83 1.90
CA GLU A 76 -14.10 15.88 1.40
C GLU A 76 -13.39 17.24 1.52
N ASN A 77 -13.34 18.00 0.43
CA ASN A 77 -12.61 19.27 0.31
C ASN A 77 -11.11 19.23 0.67
N GLY A 78 -10.52 18.03 0.80
CA GLY A 78 -9.11 17.86 1.19
C GLY A 78 -8.82 18.21 2.65
N GLU A 79 -9.83 18.15 3.52
CA GLU A 79 -9.71 18.53 4.93
C GLU A 79 -10.55 17.65 5.86
N TYR A 80 -10.21 17.68 7.15
CA TYR A 80 -10.99 17.02 8.19
C TYR A 80 -10.99 17.85 9.47
N GLU A 81 -12.03 17.64 10.30
CA GLU A 81 -12.13 18.27 11.61
C GLU A 81 -11.74 17.30 12.73
N TRP A 82 -10.80 17.72 13.57
CA TRP A 82 -10.40 17.02 14.78
C TRP A 82 -10.32 17.95 15.98
N ASN A 83 -11.05 17.62 17.04
CA ASN A 83 -11.12 18.40 18.29
C ASN A 83 -11.36 19.91 18.04
N GLY A 84 -12.28 20.25 17.12
CA GLY A 84 -12.64 21.64 16.79
C GLY A 84 -11.60 22.40 15.96
N THR A 85 -10.58 21.71 15.43
CA THR A 85 -9.60 22.29 14.49
C THR A 85 -9.69 21.59 13.14
N THR A 86 -9.72 22.38 12.07
CA THR A 86 -9.69 21.87 10.69
C THR A 86 -8.24 21.71 10.22
N TYR A 87 -7.92 20.54 9.68
CA TYR A 87 -6.62 20.20 9.14
C TYR A 87 -6.75 19.85 7.66
N LYS A 88 -5.76 20.28 6.86
CA LYS A 88 -5.69 19.95 5.43
C LYS A 88 -4.79 18.74 5.22
N MET A 89 -5.22 17.80 4.40
CA MET A 89 -4.46 16.61 4.06
C MET A 89 -4.63 16.24 2.59
N LYS A 90 -3.52 15.94 1.92
CA LYS A 90 -3.53 15.47 0.54
C LYS A 90 -4.15 14.07 0.47
N ASN A 91 -4.67 13.72 -0.71
CA ASN A 91 -5.12 12.37 -1.03
C ASN A 91 -4.05 11.32 -0.64
N HIS A 92 -4.46 10.27 0.09
CA HIS A 92 -3.63 9.21 0.66
C HIS A 92 -2.59 9.63 1.72
N GLY A 93 -2.73 10.84 2.27
CA GLY A 93 -1.84 11.34 3.31
C GLY A 93 -0.48 11.75 2.76
N PHE A 94 0.58 11.48 3.52
CA PHE A 94 1.93 12.01 3.27
C PHE A 94 3.04 10.97 3.31
N ALA A 95 2.80 9.75 3.84
CA ALA A 95 3.88 8.78 4.04
C ALA A 95 4.59 8.37 2.75
N ARG A 96 3.87 8.31 1.61
CA ARG A 96 4.44 8.05 0.28
C ARG A 96 5.33 9.18 -0.27
N ASP A 97 5.21 10.40 0.27
CA ASP A 97 5.92 11.58 -0.24
C ASP A 97 7.20 11.86 0.54
N LEU A 98 7.35 11.28 1.73
CA LEU A 98 8.47 11.54 2.64
C LEU A 98 9.56 10.48 2.49
N PRO A 99 10.84 10.83 2.70
CA PRO A 99 11.91 9.86 2.75
C PRO A 99 11.84 9.01 4.02
N TRP A 100 11.98 7.71 3.88
CA TRP A 100 12.06 6.76 5.00
C TRP A 100 13.53 6.44 5.32
N GLN A 101 13.83 6.25 6.59
CA GLN A 101 15.15 5.87 7.05
C GLN A 101 15.29 4.34 7.07
N VAL A 102 16.26 3.80 6.35
CA VAL A 102 16.66 2.39 6.49
C VAL A 102 17.28 2.17 7.86
N LYS A 103 16.76 1.18 8.60
CA LYS A 103 17.20 0.82 9.94
C LYS A 103 18.02 -0.45 9.98
N ASP A 104 17.66 -1.43 9.16
CA ASP A 104 18.32 -2.71 9.13
C ASP A 104 18.09 -3.41 7.79
N ILE A 105 19.06 -4.19 7.35
CA ILE A 105 18.93 -5.09 6.21
C ILE A 105 19.55 -6.42 6.59
N LYS A 106 18.78 -7.51 6.45
CA LYS A 106 19.21 -8.87 6.76
C LYS A 106 19.09 -9.73 5.52
N THR A 107 20.09 -10.58 5.29
CA THR A 107 20.07 -11.59 4.23
C THR A 107 20.56 -12.92 4.79
N GLY A 108 19.88 -14.02 4.45
CA GLY A 108 20.21 -15.34 4.97
C GLY A 108 20.06 -16.45 3.93
N SER A 109 20.16 -17.70 4.39
CA SER A 109 19.87 -18.86 3.55
C SER A 109 18.40 -18.92 3.13
N ASP A 110 17.51 -18.48 4.02
CA ASP A 110 16.06 -18.67 3.96
C ASP A 110 15.27 -17.43 3.50
N GLU A 111 15.61 -16.24 3.98
CA GLU A 111 14.94 -14.98 3.63
C GLU A 111 15.92 -13.80 3.47
N ALA A 112 15.41 -12.70 2.92
CA ALA A 112 15.99 -11.37 3.06
C ALA A 112 14.94 -10.38 3.55
N SER A 113 15.34 -9.38 4.32
CA SER A 113 14.45 -8.30 4.75
C SER A 113 15.12 -6.94 4.86
N ILE A 114 14.33 -5.90 4.70
CA ILE A 114 14.70 -4.50 4.95
C ILE A 114 13.68 -3.88 5.92
N THR A 115 14.17 -3.26 6.98
CA THR A 115 13.35 -2.50 7.94
C THR A 115 13.58 -1.02 7.75
N MET A 116 12.50 -0.25 7.61
CA MET A 116 12.51 1.19 7.43
C MET A 116 11.65 1.89 8.47
N LYS A 117 11.97 3.16 8.73
CA LYS A 117 11.29 4.00 9.71
C LYS A 117 10.89 5.36 9.15
N LEU A 118 9.70 5.83 9.48
CA LEU A 118 9.26 7.21 9.30
C LEU A 118 8.76 7.76 10.64
N GLU A 119 9.19 8.95 11.02
CA GLU A 119 8.76 9.62 12.26
C GLU A 119 8.00 10.90 11.93
N SER A 120 7.03 11.25 12.78
CA SER A 120 6.38 12.55 12.73
C SER A 120 7.41 13.67 12.88
N ASN A 121 7.21 14.76 12.15
CA ASN A 121 8.02 15.98 12.24
C ASN A 121 7.12 17.21 12.25
N SER A 122 7.71 18.40 12.32
CA SER A 122 6.95 19.66 12.35
C SER A 122 6.01 19.84 11.16
N GLU A 123 6.38 19.36 9.95
CA GLU A 123 5.56 19.45 8.74
C GLU A 123 4.36 18.50 8.81
N THR A 124 4.58 17.22 9.15
CA THR A 124 3.47 16.25 9.26
C THR A 124 2.46 16.67 10.32
N LEU A 125 2.94 17.25 11.43
CA LEU A 125 2.10 17.74 12.52
C LEU A 125 1.18 18.91 12.12
N THR A 126 1.45 19.61 11.01
CA THR A 126 0.55 20.65 10.50
C THR A 126 -0.71 20.09 9.83
N SER A 127 -0.62 18.90 9.27
CA SER A 127 -1.72 18.21 8.59
C SER A 127 -2.33 17.09 9.42
N TYR A 128 -1.60 16.59 10.41
CA TYR A 128 -2.00 15.47 11.25
C TYR A 128 -1.36 15.61 12.65
N PRO A 129 -2.10 16.13 13.65
CA PRO A 129 -1.55 16.63 14.92
C PRO A 129 -1.19 15.51 15.92
N PHE A 130 -0.68 14.39 15.42
CA PHE A 130 -0.30 13.23 16.22
C PHE A 130 1.18 12.91 16.03
N GLN A 131 1.88 12.73 17.15
CA GLN A 131 3.25 12.23 17.14
C GLN A 131 3.23 10.72 16.91
N PHE A 132 3.97 10.26 15.90
CA PHE A 132 3.95 8.86 15.48
C PHE A 132 5.34 8.38 15.07
N THR A 133 5.51 7.05 15.11
CA THR A 133 6.57 6.34 14.41
C THR A 133 5.97 5.20 13.60
N LEU A 134 6.34 5.10 12.33
CA LEU A 134 6.05 3.95 11.47
C LEU A 134 7.30 3.10 11.35
N ILE A 135 7.17 1.79 11.55
CA ILE A 135 8.25 0.82 11.31
C ILE A 135 7.72 -0.24 10.35
N PHE A 136 8.27 -0.28 9.14
CA PHE A 136 7.84 -1.22 8.10
C PHE A 136 8.99 -2.16 7.78
N LYS A 137 8.72 -3.47 7.78
CA LYS A 137 9.69 -4.50 7.43
C LYS A 137 9.21 -5.27 6.22
N TYR A 138 9.97 -5.23 5.14
CA TYR A 138 9.68 -5.98 3.91
C TYR A 138 10.51 -7.25 3.93
N ILE A 139 9.84 -8.38 3.79
CA ILE A 139 10.45 -9.71 3.91
C ILE A 139 10.19 -10.45 2.60
N LEU A 140 11.28 -10.87 1.96
CA LEU A 140 11.25 -11.74 0.82
C LEU A 140 11.62 -13.16 1.25
N HIS A 141 10.65 -14.07 1.18
CA HIS A 141 10.82 -15.47 1.54
C HIS A 141 10.12 -16.35 0.50
N ASN A 142 10.87 -17.24 -0.13
CA ASN A 142 10.41 -18.10 -1.23
C ASN A 142 9.74 -17.29 -2.36
N ASN A 143 8.45 -17.51 -2.59
CA ASN A 143 7.64 -16.83 -3.60
C ASN A 143 6.61 -15.90 -2.94
N LYS A 144 7.00 -15.27 -1.83
CA LYS A 144 6.14 -14.39 -1.03
C LYS A 144 6.90 -13.14 -0.61
N LEU A 145 6.26 -12.00 -0.82
CA LEU A 145 6.55 -10.75 -0.13
C LEU A 145 5.63 -10.65 1.09
N THR A 146 6.18 -10.46 2.28
CA THR A 146 5.42 -10.03 3.46
C THR A 146 5.85 -8.61 3.82
N ILE A 147 4.88 -7.76 4.11
CA ILE A 147 5.10 -6.43 4.66
C ILE A 147 4.53 -6.47 6.08
N GLU A 148 5.40 -6.38 7.07
CA GLU A 148 5.02 -6.18 8.48
C GLU A 148 4.99 -4.66 8.74
N GLN A 149 3.93 -4.19 9.37
CA GLN A 149 3.76 -2.78 9.74
C GLN A 149 3.60 -2.64 11.25
N GLU A 150 4.25 -1.63 11.81
CA GLU A 150 4.03 -1.16 13.16
C GLU A 150 3.75 0.34 13.13
N TYR A 151 2.61 0.72 13.68
CA TYR A 151 2.16 2.11 13.83
C TYR A 151 2.20 2.46 15.31
N GLN A 152 3.14 3.31 15.74
CA GLN A 152 3.31 3.70 17.13
C GLN A 152 2.70 5.08 17.37
N ASN A 153 1.92 5.22 18.44
CA ASN A 153 1.38 6.49 18.88
C ASN A 153 2.22 7.07 20.03
N HIS A 154 2.87 8.21 19.81
CA HIS A 154 3.62 8.95 20.82
C HIS A 154 2.88 10.19 21.33
N SER A 155 1.64 10.37 20.91
CA SER A 155 0.75 11.45 21.35
C SER A 155 0.18 11.17 22.74
N LYS A 156 -0.38 12.20 23.36
CA LYS A 156 -1.11 12.09 24.62
C LYS A 156 -2.58 11.66 24.44
N GLU A 157 -3.04 11.59 23.20
CA GLU A 157 -4.42 11.27 22.81
C GLU A 157 -4.43 10.05 21.88
N GLU A 158 -5.59 9.44 21.70
CA GLU A 158 -5.77 8.36 20.71
C GLU A 158 -5.47 8.87 19.30
N MET A 159 -4.65 8.12 18.56
CA MET A 159 -4.26 8.46 17.19
C MET A 159 -5.17 7.71 16.19
N PRO A 160 -6.00 8.42 15.40
CA PRO A 160 -6.90 7.82 14.42
C PRO A 160 -6.21 7.55 13.09
N ILE A 161 -6.28 6.33 12.57
CA ILE A 161 -5.69 5.96 11.28
C ILE A 161 -6.68 5.15 10.44
N TYR A 162 -6.51 5.21 9.12
CA TYR A 162 -7.01 4.20 8.18
C TYR A 162 -6.02 4.08 7.02
N ALA A 163 -4.89 3.47 7.33
CA ALA A 163 -3.80 3.24 6.41
C ALA A 163 -4.16 2.22 5.32
N GLY A 164 -3.29 2.10 4.33
CA GLY A 164 -3.48 1.19 3.21
C GLY A 164 -2.24 1.12 2.33
N PHE A 165 -2.37 0.33 1.25
CA PHE A 165 -1.37 0.22 0.21
C PHE A 165 -2.02 0.39 -1.16
N HIS A 166 -1.26 0.89 -2.13
CA HIS A 166 -1.77 1.16 -3.48
C HIS A 166 -1.00 0.37 -4.57
N PRO A 167 -0.86 -0.97 -4.48
CA PRO A 167 -0.02 -1.74 -5.39
C PRO A 167 -0.53 -1.68 -6.84
N TYR A 168 0.36 -1.39 -7.79
CA TYR A 168 0.09 -1.36 -9.22
C TYR A 168 0.53 -2.66 -9.87
N PHE A 169 -0.39 -3.59 -10.08
CA PHE A 169 -0.12 -4.85 -10.76
C PHE A 169 -0.12 -4.67 -12.28
N LYS A 170 0.92 -5.17 -12.94
CA LYS A 170 1.12 -5.05 -14.39
C LYS A 170 0.13 -5.94 -15.15
N THR A 171 -0.71 -5.33 -15.97
CA THR A 171 -1.67 -6.02 -16.85
C THR A 171 -2.33 -5.06 -17.82
N THR A 172 -2.53 -5.51 -19.05
CA THR A 172 -3.31 -4.85 -20.10
C THR A 172 -4.81 -5.10 -19.92
N THR A 173 -5.20 -6.22 -19.30
CA THR A 173 -6.60 -6.57 -19.02
C THR A 173 -7.17 -5.79 -17.83
N LYS A 174 -8.40 -5.25 -17.99
CA LYS A 174 -9.21 -4.60 -16.94
C LYS A 174 -10.34 -5.46 -16.38
N GLN A 175 -10.60 -6.62 -16.97
CA GLN A 175 -11.55 -7.58 -16.43
C GLN A 175 -10.83 -8.53 -15.47
N LEU A 176 -10.92 -8.26 -14.18
CA LEU A 176 -10.27 -9.08 -13.16
C LEU A 176 -11.15 -10.25 -12.75
N LYS A 177 -10.61 -11.47 -12.88
CA LYS A 177 -11.17 -12.69 -12.30
C LYS A 177 -10.69 -12.76 -10.84
N ILE A 178 -11.61 -12.67 -9.91
CA ILE A 178 -11.33 -12.52 -8.48
C ILE A 178 -12.00 -13.66 -7.70
N ASP A 179 -11.26 -14.19 -6.73
CA ASP A 179 -11.76 -15.12 -5.72
C ASP A 179 -11.62 -14.47 -4.34
N THR A 180 -12.76 -14.21 -3.72
CA THR A 180 -12.90 -13.51 -2.43
C THR A 180 -14.24 -13.87 -1.79
N ASP A 181 -14.38 -13.59 -0.50
CA ASP A 181 -15.62 -13.77 0.24
C ASP A 181 -16.58 -12.57 0.18
N ALA A 182 -16.17 -11.47 -0.48
CA ALA A 182 -17.04 -10.34 -0.73
C ALA A 182 -18.24 -10.73 -1.62
N THR A 183 -19.43 -10.27 -1.25
CA THR A 183 -20.68 -10.53 -1.99
C THR A 183 -21.20 -9.30 -2.74
N GLU A 184 -20.66 -8.14 -2.43
CA GLU A 184 -21.01 -6.85 -3.00
C GLU A 184 -19.78 -5.93 -3.01
N TYR A 185 -19.89 -4.85 -3.77
CA TYR A 185 -18.89 -3.78 -3.81
C TYR A 185 -19.60 -2.43 -3.86
N LEU A 186 -18.99 -1.42 -3.26
CA LEU A 186 -19.39 -0.03 -3.46
C LEU A 186 -18.73 0.48 -4.74
N ASP A 187 -19.52 1.00 -5.66
CA ASP A 187 -19.04 1.67 -6.87
C ASP A 187 -18.94 3.18 -6.62
N TYR A 188 -17.73 3.74 -6.65
CA TYR A 188 -17.56 5.19 -6.42
C TYR A 188 -18.00 6.05 -7.61
N ASN A 189 -18.31 5.46 -8.78
CA ASN A 189 -18.81 6.20 -9.94
C ASN A 189 -20.25 6.69 -9.73
N ASP A 190 -21.08 5.95 -9.01
CA ASP A 190 -22.48 6.28 -8.73
C ASP A 190 -22.86 6.20 -7.23
N MET A 191 -21.91 5.83 -6.37
CA MET A 191 -22.09 5.67 -4.92
C MET A 191 -23.10 4.57 -4.54
N GLU A 192 -23.31 3.56 -5.39
CA GLU A 192 -24.22 2.45 -5.14
C GLU A 192 -23.51 1.16 -4.75
N PHE A 193 -24.16 0.36 -3.89
CA PHE A 193 -23.74 -1.01 -3.62
C PHE A 193 -24.27 -1.94 -4.70
N LYS A 194 -23.37 -2.69 -5.34
CA LYS A 194 -23.67 -3.62 -6.43
C LYS A 194 -23.26 -5.03 -6.04
N LYS A 195 -24.04 -6.02 -6.49
CA LYS A 195 -23.71 -7.43 -6.26
C LYS A 195 -22.40 -7.77 -6.97
N PHE A 196 -21.49 -8.42 -6.26
CA PHE A 196 -20.27 -8.93 -6.83
C PHE A 196 -20.54 -10.26 -7.55
N SER A 197 -20.02 -10.36 -8.75
CA SER A 197 -19.86 -11.63 -9.48
C SER A 197 -18.36 -11.80 -9.71
N LYS A 198 -17.84 -13.04 -9.67
CA LYS A 198 -16.40 -13.37 -9.71
C LYS A 198 -15.52 -12.61 -10.72
N VAL A 199 -16.11 -11.98 -11.73
CA VAL A 199 -15.43 -11.08 -12.66
C VAL A 199 -15.95 -9.67 -12.47
N ILE A 200 -15.04 -8.71 -12.38
CA ILE A 200 -15.35 -7.28 -12.36
C ILE A 200 -14.56 -6.57 -13.46
N ASP A 201 -15.24 -5.73 -14.23
CA ASP A 201 -14.62 -4.82 -15.17
C ASP A 201 -14.28 -3.53 -14.43
N ILE A 202 -13.00 -3.17 -14.39
CA ILE A 202 -12.52 -1.98 -13.69
C ILE A 202 -12.02 -0.90 -14.64
N ASP A 203 -12.36 -0.98 -15.92
CA ASP A 203 -12.11 0.07 -16.93
C ASP A 203 -13.13 1.21 -16.81
N GLN A 204 -13.17 1.84 -15.63
CA GLN A 204 -14.04 2.96 -15.32
C GLN A 204 -13.25 4.07 -14.62
N LYS A 205 -13.88 5.24 -14.49
CA LYS A 205 -13.23 6.45 -14.01
C LYS A 205 -12.83 6.35 -12.53
N GLU A 206 -13.77 5.93 -11.68
CA GLU A 206 -13.60 5.84 -10.23
C GLU A 206 -13.41 4.39 -9.78
N SER A 207 -12.98 4.20 -8.53
CA SER A 207 -12.66 2.89 -7.96
C SER A 207 -13.87 2.10 -7.46
N TYR A 208 -13.62 0.85 -7.07
CA TYR A 208 -14.59 -0.04 -6.43
C TYR A 208 -14.06 -0.48 -5.08
N ALA A 209 -14.88 -0.50 -4.04
CA ALA A 209 -14.48 -0.99 -2.71
C ALA A 209 -15.22 -2.28 -2.36
N LEU A 210 -14.48 -3.37 -2.15
CA LEU A 210 -15.00 -4.65 -1.70
C LEU A 210 -14.71 -4.82 -0.21
N LYS A 211 -15.71 -5.18 0.59
CA LYS A 211 -15.52 -5.53 2.00
C LYS A 211 -15.38 -7.04 2.15
N THR A 212 -14.27 -7.48 2.75
CA THR A 212 -13.89 -8.90 2.93
C THR A 212 -13.88 -9.27 4.42
N LYS A 213 -14.05 -10.55 4.75
CA LYS A 213 -14.05 -11.05 6.15
C LYS A 213 -12.91 -12.01 6.44
N THR A 214 -12.37 -12.69 5.44
CA THR A 214 -11.37 -13.76 5.60
C THR A 214 -9.92 -13.29 5.56
N GLY A 215 -9.65 -12.03 5.21
CA GLY A 215 -8.27 -11.52 5.09
C GLY A 215 -7.53 -12.06 3.86
N ALA A 216 -8.26 -12.51 2.83
CA ALA A 216 -7.69 -13.07 1.61
C ALA A 216 -8.43 -12.59 0.36
N PHE A 217 -7.66 -12.21 -0.66
CA PHE A 217 -8.15 -11.74 -1.94
C PHE A 217 -7.24 -12.28 -3.05
N GLN A 218 -7.77 -13.17 -3.89
CA GLN A 218 -7.02 -13.70 -5.02
C GLN A 218 -7.55 -13.09 -6.32
N PHE A 219 -6.65 -12.79 -7.26
CA PHE A 219 -7.02 -12.34 -8.60
C PHE A 219 -6.06 -12.88 -9.64
N PHE A 220 -6.55 -13.12 -10.86
CA PHE A 220 -5.74 -13.62 -11.96
C PHE A 220 -5.25 -12.49 -12.86
N LEU A 221 -3.95 -12.49 -13.16
CA LEU A 221 -3.35 -11.56 -14.13
C LEU A 221 -3.06 -12.33 -15.43
N ASP A 222 -3.85 -12.08 -16.48
CA ASP A 222 -3.79 -12.84 -17.73
C ASP A 222 -2.40 -12.73 -18.40
N ASP A 223 -1.80 -11.54 -18.43
CA ASP A 223 -0.48 -11.31 -19.04
C ASP A 223 0.67 -12.01 -18.31
N ILE A 224 0.49 -12.31 -17.03
CA ILE A 224 1.46 -13.01 -16.18
C ILE A 224 1.18 -14.52 -16.17
N GLY A 225 -0.05 -14.92 -16.50
CA GLY A 225 -0.51 -16.30 -16.45
C GLY A 225 -0.47 -16.86 -15.03
N SER A 226 -0.85 -16.07 -14.03
CA SER A 226 -0.80 -16.49 -12.62
C SER A 226 -1.86 -15.81 -11.75
N SER A 227 -2.34 -16.56 -10.77
CA SER A 227 -3.12 -16.01 -9.66
C SER A 227 -2.19 -15.34 -8.68
N ILE A 228 -2.51 -14.11 -8.31
CA ILE A 228 -1.86 -13.38 -7.22
C ILE A 228 -2.74 -13.54 -5.99
N ASN A 229 -2.12 -13.92 -4.87
CA ASN A 229 -2.75 -14.04 -3.57
C ASN A 229 -2.33 -12.86 -2.72
N LEU A 230 -3.30 -12.01 -2.37
CA LEU A 230 -3.14 -10.95 -1.39
C LEU A 230 -3.75 -11.44 -0.07
N THR A 231 -2.94 -11.53 0.99
CA THR A 231 -3.41 -11.85 2.34
C THR A 231 -3.12 -10.70 3.27
N TYR A 232 -3.98 -10.44 4.24
CA TYR A 232 -3.86 -9.31 5.15
C TYR A 232 -4.55 -9.61 6.47
N ASN A 233 -4.07 -8.96 7.53
CA ASN A 233 -4.73 -9.04 8.82
C ASN A 233 -6.13 -8.38 8.78
N PRO A 234 -7.01 -8.70 9.76
CA PRO A 234 -8.37 -8.15 9.83
C PRO A 234 -8.45 -6.61 9.87
N ASP A 235 -7.35 -5.93 10.16
CA ASP A 235 -7.25 -4.47 10.14
C ASP A 235 -7.52 -3.87 8.75
N PHE A 236 -7.41 -4.66 7.66
CA PHE A 236 -7.70 -4.23 6.29
C PHE A 236 -8.98 -4.88 5.75
N PRO A 237 -10.17 -4.50 6.23
CA PRO A 237 -11.42 -5.13 5.79
C PRO A 237 -11.77 -4.80 4.33
N TYR A 238 -11.15 -3.78 3.72
CA TYR A 238 -11.46 -3.35 2.36
C TYR A 238 -10.36 -3.71 1.37
N VAL A 239 -10.77 -4.16 0.18
CA VAL A 239 -9.91 -4.20 -1.01
C VAL A 239 -10.50 -3.24 -2.04
N VAL A 240 -9.74 -2.21 -2.38
CA VAL A 240 -10.12 -1.22 -3.40
C VAL A 240 -9.51 -1.62 -4.74
N LEU A 241 -10.32 -1.57 -5.79
CA LEU A 241 -9.90 -1.82 -7.16
C LEU A 241 -9.94 -0.53 -7.95
N TRP A 242 -8.85 -0.24 -8.66
CA TRP A 242 -8.76 0.95 -9.50
C TRP A 242 -7.94 0.68 -10.75
N SER A 243 -8.23 1.37 -11.84
CA SER A 243 -7.39 1.37 -13.03
C SER A 243 -7.44 2.72 -13.74
N GLU A 244 -6.56 2.93 -14.71
CA GLU A 244 -6.57 4.12 -15.56
C GLU A 244 -6.67 3.68 -17.02
N GLU A 245 -7.60 4.28 -17.76
CA GLU A 245 -7.84 3.98 -19.18
C GLU A 245 -6.54 4.11 -19.99
N GLY A 246 -6.26 3.09 -20.80
CA GLY A 246 -5.06 3.06 -21.65
C GLY A 246 -3.73 2.89 -20.92
N LYS A 247 -3.73 2.50 -19.64
CA LYS A 247 -2.51 2.15 -18.89
C LYS A 247 -2.42 0.65 -18.64
N ASP A 248 -1.20 0.10 -18.62
CA ASP A 248 -0.99 -1.34 -18.45
C ASP A 248 -0.85 -1.76 -16.98
N PHE A 249 -1.78 -1.30 -16.13
CA PHE A 249 -1.87 -1.72 -14.74
C PHE A 249 -3.29 -1.77 -14.20
N VAL A 250 -3.46 -2.50 -13.10
CA VAL A 250 -4.61 -2.40 -12.19
C VAL A 250 -4.10 -2.28 -10.77
N CYS A 251 -4.86 -1.60 -9.92
CA CYS A 251 -4.59 -1.49 -8.49
C CYS A 251 -5.53 -2.43 -7.72
N VAL A 252 -4.96 -3.19 -6.78
CA VAL A 252 -5.70 -4.09 -5.88
C VAL A 252 -5.24 -3.85 -4.45
N GLU A 253 -6.03 -3.11 -3.71
CA GLU A 253 -5.51 -2.25 -2.64
C GLU A 253 -6.09 -2.60 -1.26
N PRO A 254 -5.32 -3.17 -0.33
CA PRO A 254 -5.81 -3.42 1.02
C PRO A 254 -5.88 -2.10 1.81
N TRP A 255 -7.07 -1.70 2.24
CA TRP A 255 -7.36 -0.46 2.98
C TRP A 255 -8.04 -0.77 4.32
N MET A 256 -7.70 0.00 5.36
CA MET A 256 -8.32 -0.12 6.69
C MET A 256 -9.76 0.39 6.73
N ALA A 257 -10.09 1.40 5.92
CA ALA A 257 -11.43 1.95 5.80
C ALA A 257 -11.67 2.55 4.40
N LYS A 258 -12.93 2.90 4.12
CA LYS A 258 -13.29 3.65 2.91
C LYS A 258 -12.72 5.07 2.94
N THR A 259 -12.76 5.73 1.78
CA THR A 259 -12.40 7.15 1.66
C THR A 259 -13.19 8.02 2.67
N ASP A 260 -12.58 9.15 3.05
CA ASP A 260 -13.17 10.16 3.94
C ASP A 260 -13.43 9.73 5.41
N GLU A 261 -12.78 8.65 5.87
CA GLU A 261 -13.06 8.10 7.20
C GLU A 261 -12.66 9.01 8.38
N LEU A 262 -11.73 9.96 8.21
CA LEU A 262 -11.43 10.96 9.27
C LEU A 262 -12.64 11.86 9.58
N ASN A 263 -13.53 12.08 8.60
CA ASN A 263 -14.75 12.86 8.75
C ASN A 263 -15.92 11.98 9.21
N ARG A 264 -16.08 10.78 8.63
CA ARG A 264 -17.15 9.83 8.99
C ARG A 264 -17.00 9.28 10.41
N LYS A 265 -15.78 8.92 10.83
CA LYS A 265 -15.46 8.43 12.18
C LYS A 265 -16.21 7.15 12.60
N GLU A 266 -16.58 6.30 11.64
CA GLU A 266 -17.36 5.07 11.86
C GLU A 266 -16.46 3.83 11.98
N GLU A 267 -15.38 3.77 11.21
CA GLU A 267 -14.49 2.61 11.06
C GLU A 267 -13.01 2.96 11.35
N LEU A 268 -12.76 4.08 12.04
CA LEU A 268 -11.41 4.52 12.39
C LEU A 268 -10.73 3.54 13.36
N THR A 269 -9.57 3.05 12.94
CA THR A 269 -8.63 2.42 13.87
C THR A 269 -8.04 3.48 14.78
N ARG A 270 -8.09 3.25 16.10
CA ARG A 270 -7.58 4.18 17.12
C ARG A 270 -6.47 3.51 17.92
N ILE A 271 -5.29 4.12 17.90
CA ILE A 271 -4.14 3.62 18.65
C ILE A 271 -4.02 4.43 19.93
N SER A 272 -4.10 3.78 21.09
CA SER A 272 -4.02 4.43 22.40
C SER A 272 -2.66 5.13 22.61
N PRO A 273 -2.58 6.14 23.51
CA PRO A 273 -1.32 6.80 23.86
C PRO A 273 -0.24 5.80 24.30
N ASN A 274 0.96 5.91 23.71
CA ASN A 274 2.12 5.04 23.97
C ASN A 274 1.92 3.55 23.61
N GLU A 275 0.87 3.23 22.85
CA GLU A 275 0.65 1.89 22.31
C GLU A 275 1.03 1.82 20.82
N SER A 276 1.03 0.60 20.28
CA SER A 276 1.27 0.35 18.87
C SER A 276 0.24 -0.60 18.27
N LEU A 277 -0.07 -0.40 16.99
CA LEU A 277 -0.75 -1.40 16.16
C LEU A 277 0.30 -2.14 15.35
N GLN A 278 0.36 -3.46 15.50
CA GLN A 278 1.15 -4.35 14.65
C GLN A 278 0.22 -5.11 13.70
N THR A 279 0.52 -5.05 12.40
CA THR A 279 -0.29 -5.69 11.38
C THR A 279 0.56 -6.11 10.19
N SER A 280 -0.02 -6.83 9.22
CA SER A 280 0.72 -7.29 8.05
C SER A 280 -0.14 -7.46 6.82
N ILE A 281 0.50 -7.35 5.66
CA ILE A 281 -0.03 -7.82 4.37
C ILE A 281 1.02 -8.71 3.70
N ALA A 282 0.60 -9.55 2.76
CA ALA A 282 1.51 -10.31 1.93
C ALA A 282 0.98 -10.56 0.53
N ILE A 283 1.90 -10.66 -0.42
CA ILE A 283 1.67 -10.93 -1.84
C ILE A 283 2.44 -12.19 -2.22
N SER A 284 1.75 -13.18 -2.80
CA SER A 284 2.39 -14.40 -3.32
C SER A 284 1.76 -14.89 -4.62
N ILE A 285 2.50 -15.73 -5.34
CA ILE A 285 2.03 -16.51 -6.50
C ILE A 285 1.95 -17.98 -6.12
#